data_AF-A0A563VTU1-F1
#
_entry.id   AF-A0A563VTU1-F1
#
_cell.length_a   1.000
_cell.length_b   1.000
_cell.length_c   1.000
_cell.angle_alpha   90.00
_cell.angle_beta   90.00
_cell.angle_gamma   90.00
#
_symmetry.space_group_name_H-M   'P 1'
#
loop_
_entity.id
_entity.type
_entity.pdbx_description
1 polymer ?
#
loop_
_entity_poly.entity_id
_entity_poly.type
_entity_poly.pdbx_seq_one_letter_code
_entity_poly.pdbx_strand_id
1 'polypeptide(L)'
;MKQLEWLVCRDPVHIGGADSDSRGNRNPIYRLPDGTPVIPGSSLKGALREHAEEYRVSEEYRVSVDSWFGKEVSRETKDNSGKTENTDNDYEETQTTPGAIALGWAFPLWFPVNILGHGNWWITCSGWLKRYHQLNGDSSFAFTCERDDVYWMQEKSSKPLYFRWLKISEIKQYTASQDLPIITSEMDKSRCLIVSDDRIKLFVDMGLVRQPRVNLKSREEYWNDLEKNESNENSEENNSLVKNLFSVEALPPGAIFYFTWTTRNSRYAQDFTAEKARNNFAIDTDRWVKFLRDEHYVGGLWSIGYGRVSIFQEEKTTTKNDNKSDKQLNKKSANSPQLNPPPKIIK
;
A
#
# COMPACT_ATOMS: atom_id res chain seq x y z
N MET A 1 6.43 1.31 -21.44
CA MET A 1 5.66 2.50 -21.01
C MET A 1 5.65 2.50 -19.49
N LYS A 2 6.04 3.60 -18.84
CA LYS A 2 6.04 3.70 -17.37
C LYS A 2 4.65 4.14 -16.92
N GLN A 3 4.00 3.35 -16.08
CA GLN A 3 2.70 3.65 -15.50
C GLN A 3 2.87 3.97 -14.02
N LEU A 4 2.09 4.93 -13.49
CA LEU A 4 2.01 5.27 -12.07
C LEU A 4 0.67 4.79 -11.54
N GLU A 5 0.71 4.09 -10.41
CA GLU A 5 -0.46 3.53 -9.75
C GLU A 5 -0.48 3.96 -8.28
N TRP A 6 -1.67 4.20 -7.76
CA TRP A 6 -1.92 4.41 -6.34
C TRP A 6 -2.05 3.07 -5.64
N LEU A 7 -1.59 3.01 -4.39
CA LEU A 7 -1.79 1.88 -3.49
C LEU A 7 -2.32 2.43 -2.17
N VAL A 8 -3.53 2.03 -1.81
CA VAL A 8 -4.21 2.46 -0.59
C VAL A 8 -4.30 1.27 0.37
N CYS A 9 -3.75 1.41 1.57
CA CYS A 9 -3.92 0.43 2.64
C CYS A 9 -5.37 0.45 3.11
N ARG A 10 -6.10 -0.66 2.93
CA ARG A 10 -7.49 -0.80 3.42
C ARG A 10 -7.53 -1.34 4.85
N ASP A 11 -6.64 -2.28 5.14
CA ASP A 11 -6.38 -2.82 6.47
C ASP A 11 -4.94 -2.48 6.91
N PRO A 12 -4.55 -2.72 8.18
CA PRO A 12 -3.16 -2.54 8.59
C PRO A 12 -2.22 -3.41 7.75
N VAL A 13 -1.16 -2.83 7.17
CA VAL A 13 -0.23 -3.56 6.29
C VAL A 13 1.12 -3.73 7.00
N HIS A 14 1.51 -4.99 7.24
CA HIS A 14 2.80 -5.31 7.86
C HIS A 14 3.79 -5.81 6.81
N ILE A 15 4.70 -4.93 6.37
CA ILE A 15 5.86 -5.30 5.56
C ILE A 15 7.05 -5.50 6.49
N GLY A 16 7.46 -6.74 6.74
CA GLY A 16 8.54 -7.03 7.69
C GLY A 16 9.86 -6.31 7.35
N GLY A 17 10.44 -5.62 8.33
CA GLY A 17 11.78 -5.03 8.25
C GLY A 17 12.80 -5.86 9.03
N ALA A 18 14.01 -6.00 8.49
CA ALA A 18 15.08 -6.81 9.11
C ALA A 18 15.82 -6.12 10.28
N ASP A 19 15.44 -4.88 10.65
CA ASP A 19 16.16 -4.04 11.62
C ASP A 19 15.46 -4.05 13.00
N SER A 20 15.33 -5.25 13.59
CA SER A 20 14.59 -5.48 14.86
C SER A 20 15.41 -5.15 16.12
N ASP A 21 16.72 -5.35 16.09
CA ASP A 21 17.52 -5.44 17.32
C ASP A 21 17.84 -4.06 17.92
N SER A 22 17.86 -3.00 17.10
CA SER A 22 18.20 -1.64 17.53
C SER A 22 16.98 -0.83 18.03
N ARG A 23 15.75 -1.30 17.79
CA ARG A 23 14.53 -0.47 17.92
C ARG A 23 13.61 -0.83 19.08
N GLY A 24 13.99 -1.82 19.90
CA GLY A 24 13.16 -2.31 21.00
C GLY A 24 11.83 -2.96 20.56
N ASN A 25 11.62 -3.12 19.25
CA ASN A 25 10.50 -3.80 18.63
C ASN A 25 11.03 -4.93 17.76
N ARG A 26 10.61 -6.17 18.07
CA ARG A 26 11.08 -7.37 17.37
C ARG A 26 10.46 -7.55 15.98
N ASN A 27 9.41 -6.80 15.64
CA ASN A 27 8.76 -6.91 14.35
C ASN A 27 8.38 -5.53 13.76
N PRO A 28 9.38 -4.72 13.35
CA PRO A 28 9.14 -3.41 12.75
C PRO A 28 8.66 -3.54 11.30
N ILE A 29 8.04 -2.48 10.79
CA ILE A 29 7.84 -2.35 9.34
C ILE A 29 9.15 -1.99 8.62
N TYR A 30 9.21 -2.29 7.33
CA TYR A 30 10.29 -1.85 6.46
C TYR A 30 10.31 -0.32 6.31
N ARG A 31 11.49 0.27 6.45
CA ARG A 31 11.72 1.71 6.30
C ARG A 31 13.07 1.97 5.63
N LEU A 32 13.16 3.07 4.92
CA LEU A 32 14.43 3.62 4.47
C LEU A 32 15.29 4.12 5.65
N PRO A 33 16.60 4.36 5.45
CA PRO A 33 17.48 4.88 6.51
C PRO A 33 17.02 6.21 7.14
N ASP A 34 16.28 7.03 6.38
CA ASP A 34 15.69 8.29 6.86
C ASP A 34 14.42 8.08 7.70
N GLY A 35 13.93 6.85 7.83
CA GLY A 35 12.71 6.49 8.55
C GLY A 35 11.44 6.53 7.71
N THR A 36 11.52 6.85 6.41
CA THR A 36 10.38 6.83 5.50
C THR A 36 9.84 5.39 5.35
N PRO A 37 8.54 5.14 5.62
CA PRO A 37 7.94 3.84 5.39
C PRO A 37 7.81 3.61 3.88
N VAL A 38 8.24 2.45 3.38
CA VAL A 38 8.12 2.10 1.95
C VAL A 38 7.72 0.64 1.81
N ILE A 39 7.07 0.31 0.69
CA ILE A 39 6.81 -1.08 0.32
C ILE A 39 7.82 -1.44 -0.79
N PRO A 40 8.80 -2.32 -0.52
CA PRO A 40 9.75 -2.72 -1.54
C PRO A 40 9.05 -3.33 -2.76
N GLY A 41 9.55 -3.01 -3.96
CA GLY A 41 8.98 -3.54 -5.20
C GLY A 41 9.04 -5.07 -5.26
N SER A 42 10.02 -5.70 -4.60
CA SER A 42 10.11 -7.15 -4.45
C SER A 42 9.00 -7.73 -3.57
N SER A 43 8.65 -7.07 -2.46
CA SER A 43 7.53 -7.48 -1.60
C SER A 43 6.20 -7.36 -2.32
N LEU A 44 5.99 -6.25 -3.04
CA LEU A 44 4.80 -6.09 -3.88
C LEU A 44 4.75 -7.14 -5.00
N LYS A 45 5.88 -7.40 -5.67
CA LYS A 45 5.96 -8.42 -6.73
C LYS A 45 5.65 -9.81 -6.17
N GLY A 46 6.21 -10.18 -5.02
CA GLY A 46 5.98 -11.47 -4.38
C GLY A 46 4.50 -11.68 -4.03
N ALA A 47 3.90 -10.69 -3.37
CA ALA A 47 2.48 -10.70 -3.01
C ALA A 47 1.55 -10.80 -4.23
N LEU A 48 1.79 -9.97 -5.25
CA LEU A 48 1.01 -10.02 -6.50
C LEU A 48 1.21 -11.34 -7.24
N ARG A 49 2.42 -11.90 -7.23
CA ARG A 49 2.66 -13.22 -7.84
C ARG A 49 1.86 -14.30 -7.13
N GLU A 50 1.93 -14.35 -5.80
CA GLU A 50 1.21 -15.34 -5.00
C GLU A 50 -0.30 -15.27 -5.22
N HIS A 51 -0.88 -14.06 -5.22
CA HIS A 51 -2.30 -13.90 -5.53
C HIS A 51 -2.62 -14.29 -7.00
N ALA A 52 -1.70 -14.04 -7.94
CA ALA A 52 -1.88 -14.45 -9.33
C ALA A 52 -1.86 -15.99 -9.51
N GLU A 53 -1.18 -16.73 -8.62
CA GLU A 53 -1.16 -18.21 -8.65
C GLU A 53 -2.57 -18.80 -8.48
N GLU A 54 -3.47 -18.15 -7.73
CA GLU A 54 -4.86 -18.57 -7.57
C GLU A 54 -5.63 -18.57 -8.91
N TYR A 55 -5.22 -17.73 -9.86
CA TYR A 55 -5.86 -17.61 -11.18
C TYR A 55 -5.29 -18.58 -12.22
N ARG A 56 -4.28 -19.41 -11.89
CA ARG A 56 -3.65 -20.38 -12.82
C ARG A 56 -4.51 -21.59 -13.18
N VAL A 57 -5.81 -21.56 -12.84
CA VAL A 57 -6.78 -22.63 -13.14
C VAL A 57 -6.97 -22.82 -14.66
N SER A 58 -6.81 -21.77 -15.45
CA SER A 58 -6.84 -21.86 -16.92
C SER A 58 -5.44 -21.78 -17.52
N GLU A 59 -5.17 -22.57 -18.55
CA GLU A 59 -3.90 -22.56 -19.29
C GLU A 59 -3.55 -21.16 -19.80
N GLU A 60 -4.55 -20.40 -20.22
CA GLU A 60 -4.41 -19.04 -20.69
C GLU A 60 -3.89 -18.08 -19.59
N TYR A 61 -4.44 -18.16 -18.37
CA TYR A 61 -3.92 -17.38 -17.25
C TYR A 61 -2.55 -17.87 -16.79
N ARG A 62 -2.27 -19.18 -16.88
CA ARG A 62 -0.97 -19.75 -16.54
C ARG A 62 0.15 -19.13 -17.38
N VAL A 63 -0.07 -19.00 -18.69
CA VAL A 63 0.86 -18.35 -19.63
C VAL A 63 1.06 -16.88 -19.28
N SER A 64 -0.02 -16.15 -18.95
CA SER A 64 0.06 -14.75 -18.54
C SER A 64 0.83 -14.56 -17.22
N VAL A 65 0.59 -15.38 -16.20
CA VAL A 65 1.30 -15.29 -14.90
C VAL A 65 2.80 -15.57 -15.07
N ASP A 66 3.16 -16.58 -15.86
CA ASP A 66 4.56 -16.88 -16.19
C ASP A 66 5.21 -15.76 -16.98
N SER A 67 4.48 -15.14 -17.91
CA SER A 67 4.92 -13.95 -18.63
C SER A 67 5.21 -12.79 -17.67
N TRP A 68 4.29 -12.49 -16.75
CA TRP A 68 4.40 -11.33 -15.88
C TRP A 68 5.53 -11.47 -14.88
N PHE A 69 5.61 -12.61 -14.21
CA PHE A 69 6.49 -12.80 -13.05
C PHE A 69 7.75 -13.60 -13.34
N GLY A 70 7.71 -14.46 -14.37
CA GLY A 70 8.74 -15.42 -14.73
C GLY A 70 8.38 -16.84 -14.31
N LYS A 71 8.91 -17.84 -15.03
CA LYS A 71 8.74 -19.27 -14.66
C LYS A 71 9.65 -19.64 -13.49
N GLU A 72 9.07 -20.33 -12.50
CA GLU A 72 9.84 -21.06 -11.49
C GLU A 72 10.28 -22.41 -12.04
N VAL A 73 11.43 -22.92 -11.58
CA VAL A 73 11.79 -24.31 -11.83
C VAL A 73 10.75 -25.17 -11.14
N SER A 74 10.07 -26.03 -11.89
CA SER A 74 9.32 -27.13 -11.28
C SER A 74 10.32 -27.94 -10.46
N ARG A 75 10.25 -27.83 -9.13
CA ARG A 75 10.82 -28.86 -8.27
C ARG A 75 9.99 -30.09 -8.54
N GLU A 76 10.38 -30.87 -9.54
CA GLU A 76 9.93 -32.25 -9.63
C GLU A 76 10.26 -32.88 -8.28
N THR A 77 9.19 -33.24 -7.57
CA THR A 77 9.27 -34.14 -6.45
C THR A 77 10.06 -35.33 -6.95
N LYS A 78 11.31 -35.47 -6.51
CA LYS A 78 12.03 -36.73 -6.65
C LYS A 78 11.26 -37.73 -5.83
N ASP A 79 10.26 -38.36 -6.43
CA ASP A 79 9.69 -39.57 -5.90
C ASP A 79 10.85 -40.53 -5.69
N ASN A 80 10.90 -41.12 -4.50
CA ASN A 80 11.95 -42.03 -4.01
C ASN A 80 11.96 -43.36 -4.79
N SER A 81 12.09 -43.30 -6.11
CA SER A 81 12.38 -44.45 -6.96
C SER A 81 13.69 -44.18 -7.66
N GLY A 82 14.79 -44.61 -7.03
CA GLY A 82 16.14 -44.53 -7.58
C GLY A 82 16.30 -45.41 -8.82
N LYS A 83 15.76 -44.95 -9.95
CA LYS A 83 16.04 -45.49 -11.28
C LYS A 83 16.20 -44.32 -12.26
N THR A 84 17.42 -43.83 -12.37
CA THR A 84 17.89 -43.13 -13.56
C THR A 84 18.14 -44.16 -14.64
N GLU A 85 17.15 -44.36 -15.51
CA GLU A 85 17.41 -44.89 -16.84
C GLU A 85 17.86 -43.73 -17.72
N ASN A 86 19.11 -43.79 -18.17
CA ASN A 86 19.67 -42.90 -19.17
C ASN A 86 18.94 -43.14 -20.50
N THR A 87 18.03 -42.25 -20.85
CA THR A 87 17.70 -41.98 -22.24
C THR A 87 18.27 -40.61 -22.59
N ASP A 88 19.41 -40.65 -23.27
CA ASP A 88 19.99 -39.50 -23.97
C ASP A 88 18.94 -38.95 -24.96
N ASN A 89 18.70 -37.63 -24.90
CA ASN A 89 17.86 -36.77 -25.76
C ASN A 89 16.55 -36.22 -25.15
N ASP A 90 16.61 -35.52 -24.01
CA ASP A 90 15.72 -34.37 -23.73
C ASP A 90 16.31 -33.52 -22.60
N TYR A 91 17.38 -32.77 -22.92
CA TYR A 91 17.75 -31.60 -22.13
C TYR A 91 16.81 -30.44 -22.52
N GLU A 92 15.52 -30.55 -22.20
CA GLU A 92 14.73 -29.34 -21.94
C GLU A 92 15.20 -28.81 -20.59
N GLU A 93 16.30 -28.08 -20.66
CA GLU A 93 16.84 -27.25 -19.60
C GLU A 93 15.66 -26.48 -18.97
N THR A 94 15.34 -26.80 -17.71
CA THR A 94 14.31 -26.13 -16.91
C THR A 94 14.75 -24.70 -16.61
N GLN A 95 14.82 -23.87 -17.65
CA GLN A 95 15.36 -22.53 -17.60
C GLN A 95 14.36 -21.63 -16.86
N THR A 96 14.79 -21.14 -15.69
CA THR A 96 14.16 -19.98 -15.07
C THR A 96 14.12 -18.83 -16.06
N THR A 97 12.96 -18.20 -16.20
CA THR A 97 12.80 -17.06 -17.10
C THR A 97 12.48 -15.80 -16.30
N PRO A 98 13.11 -14.65 -16.59
CA PRO A 98 12.72 -13.39 -15.99
C PRO A 98 11.35 -12.96 -16.49
N GLY A 99 10.48 -12.53 -15.57
CA GLY A 99 9.20 -11.92 -15.91
C GLY A 99 9.34 -10.61 -16.69
N ALA A 100 8.30 -10.31 -17.47
CA ALA A 100 8.18 -9.10 -18.28
C ALA A 100 7.83 -7.86 -17.45
N ILE A 101 7.20 -8.02 -16.27
CA ILE A 101 6.80 -6.89 -15.42
C ILE A 101 7.91 -6.53 -14.42
N ALA A 102 8.27 -5.25 -14.40
CA ALA A 102 9.14 -4.66 -13.40
C ALA A 102 8.36 -3.66 -12.55
N LEU A 103 8.28 -3.95 -11.24
CA LEU A 103 7.65 -3.09 -10.23
C LEU A 103 8.71 -2.24 -9.52
N GLY A 104 8.44 -0.94 -9.45
CA GLY A 104 9.16 -0.02 -8.58
C GLY A 104 8.73 -0.18 -7.11
N TRP A 105 9.41 0.55 -6.24
CA TRP A 105 9.05 0.62 -4.83
C TRP A 105 7.82 1.51 -4.65
N ALA A 106 6.96 1.17 -3.69
CA ALA A 106 5.85 2.03 -3.31
C ALA A 106 6.32 3.04 -2.28
N PHE A 107 6.26 4.32 -2.65
CA PHE A 107 6.63 5.45 -1.81
C PHE A 107 5.37 6.09 -1.20
N PRO A 108 5.44 6.58 0.03
CA PRO A 108 4.31 7.22 0.68
C PRO A 108 4.06 8.59 0.02
N LEU A 109 2.79 8.95 -0.07
CA LEU A 109 2.35 10.29 -0.44
C LEU A 109 1.55 10.92 0.69
N TRP A 110 0.58 10.19 1.24
CA TRP A 110 -0.23 10.66 2.36
C TRP A 110 -0.26 9.61 3.45
N PHE A 111 0.12 10.01 4.66
CA PHE A 111 0.18 9.11 5.81
C PHE A 111 -0.84 9.53 6.88
N PRO A 112 -1.81 8.68 7.23
CA PRO A 112 -2.85 9.05 8.18
C PRO A 112 -2.33 8.96 9.61
N VAL A 113 -2.69 9.96 10.39
CA VAL A 113 -2.55 9.97 11.85
C VAL A 113 -3.96 10.06 12.43
N ASN A 114 -4.36 9.02 13.16
CA ASN A 114 -5.64 9.02 13.83
C ASN A 114 -5.60 9.91 15.08
N ILE A 115 -6.51 10.88 15.12
CA ILE A 115 -6.74 11.75 16.27
C ILE A 115 -8.05 11.33 16.93
N LEU A 116 -7.99 10.99 18.21
CA LEU A 116 -9.15 10.57 18.99
C LEU A 116 -10.25 11.65 18.92
N GLY A 117 -11.46 11.25 18.53
CA GLY A 117 -12.61 12.16 18.39
C GLY A 117 -12.64 13.00 17.11
N HIS A 118 -11.56 13.03 16.32
CA HIS A 118 -11.46 13.83 15.08
C HIS A 118 -11.16 13.01 13.83
N GLY A 119 -10.93 11.70 13.97
CA GLY A 119 -10.67 10.80 12.85
C GLY A 119 -9.27 10.93 12.27
N ASN A 120 -9.10 10.52 11.02
CA ASN A 120 -7.80 10.52 10.35
C ASN A 120 -7.43 11.90 9.81
N TRP A 121 -6.17 12.26 10.00
CA TRP A 121 -5.51 13.41 9.40
C TRP A 121 -4.40 12.92 8.49
N TRP A 122 -4.43 13.31 7.21
CA TRP A 122 -3.44 12.91 6.23
C TRP A 122 -2.28 13.89 6.23
N ILE A 123 -1.09 13.36 6.49
CA ILE A 123 0.13 14.14 6.61
C ILE A 123 1.05 13.77 5.45
N THR A 124 1.62 14.78 4.81
CA THR A 124 2.69 14.62 3.81
C THR A 124 3.85 15.56 4.11
N CYS A 125 4.92 15.46 3.32
CA CYS A 125 6.03 16.40 3.37
C CYS A 125 6.49 16.82 1.97
N SER A 126 7.28 17.88 1.92
CA SER A 126 7.77 18.44 0.66
C SER A 126 8.58 17.44 -0.17
N GLY A 127 9.38 16.58 0.48
CA GLY A 127 10.17 15.54 -0.18
C GLY A 127 9.33 14.45 -0.82
N TRP A 128 8.21 14.05 -0.18
CA TRP A 128 7.28 13.08 -0.75
C TRP A 128 6.54 13.63 -1.96
N LEU A 129 6.05 14.87 -1.86
CA LEU A 129 5.40 15.59 -2.96
C LEU A 129 6.34 15.78 -4.15
N LYS A 130 7.57 16.27 -3.93
CA LYS A 130 8.59 16.43 -4.99
C LYS A 130 8.85 15.12 -5.72
N ARG A 131 9.01 14.01 -4.98
CA ARG A 131 9.24 12.70 -5.58
C ARG A 131 8.05 12.26 -6.42
N TYR A 132 6.82 12.50 -5.97
CA TYR A 132 5.61 12.19 -6.74
C TYR A 132 5.58 12.97 -8.05
N HIS A 133 5.73 14.30 -8.00
CA HIS A 133 5.74 15.15 -9.18
C HIS A 133 6.84 14.73 -10.17
N GLN A 134 8.07 14.46 -9.68
CA GLN A 134 9.16 13.94 -10.51
C GLN A 134 8.80 12.62 -11.19
N LEU A 135 8.18 11.68 -10.48
CA LEU A 135 7.81 10.38 -11.03
C LEU A 135 6.63 10.46 -12.02
N ASN A 136 5.76 11.46 -11.86
CA ASN A 136 4.65 11.80 -12.75
C ASN A 136 5.08 12.65 -13.97
N GLY A 137 6.37 13.00 -14.07
CA GLY A 137 6.93 13.78 -15.19
C GLY A 137 6.84 15.30 -15.03
N ASP A 138 6.43 15.78 -13.86
CA ASP A 138 6.43 17.20 -13.51
C ASP A 138 7.65 17.53 -12.64
N SER A 139 8.75 17.91 -13.29
CA SER A 139 9.96 18.36 -12.58
C SER A 139 9.88 19.83 -12.12
N SER A 140 8.78 20.53 -12.39
CA SER A 140 8.63 21.96 -12.09
C SER A 140 8.07 22.24 -10.70
N PHE A 141 7.65 21.22 -9.98
CA PHE A 141 7.15 21.35 -8.61
C PHE A 141 8.24 21.88 -7.66
N ALA A 142 8.05 23.12 -7.20
CA ALA A 142 9.06 23.88 -6.46
C ALA A 142 8.67 24.14 -4.98
N PHE A 143 7.60 23.52 -4.47
CA PHE A 143 7.19 23.74 -3.09
C PHE A 143 8.24 23.22 -2.09
N THR A 144 8.60 24.07 -1.14
CA THR A 144 9.49 23.76 -0.02
C THR A 144 8.80 24.12 1.28
N CYS A 145 8.89 23.22 2.26
CA CYS A 145 8.47 23.50 3.62
C CYS A 145 9.73 23.78 4.45
N GLU A 146 9.83 24.98 5.03
CA GLU A 146 10.94 25.31 5.93
C GLU A 146 10.86 24.49 7.22
N ARG A 147 11.98 24.45 7.96
CA ARG A 147 12.04 23.76 9.25
C ARG A 147 10.99 24.37 10.19
N ASP A 148 10.22 23.50 10.84
CA ASP A 148 9.13 23.84 11.78
C ASP A 148 7.84 24.36 11.16
N ASP A 149 7.80 24.58 9.85
CA ASP A 149 6.56 24.96 9.17
C ASP A 149 5.56 23.80 9.11
N VAL A 150 4.29 24.15 9.28
CA VAL A 150 3.14 23.28 9.01
C VAL A 150 2.15 24.03 8.14
N TYR A 151 1.83 23.47 6.98
CA TYR A 151 0.84 24.00 6.06
C TYR A 151 -0.43 23.17 6.09
N TRP A 152 -1.58 23.81 6.04
CA TRP A 152 -2.90 23.18 5.93
C TRP A 152 -3.51 23.47 4.56
N MET A 153 -4.06 22.45 3.92
CA MET A 153 -4.73 22.56 2.62
C MET A 153 -6.07 23.32 2.63
N GLN A 154 -6.66 23.59 3.79
CA GLN A 154 -7.85 24.44 3.91
C GLN A 154 -7.49 25.85 4.39
N GLU A 155 -8.44 26.78 4.22
CA GLU A 155 -8.43 28.11 4.83
C GLU A 155 -8.02 28.09 6.30
N LYS A 156 -7.21 29.09 6.68
CA LYS A 156 -6.53 29.19 7.96
C LYS A 156 -7.49 29.03 9.15
N SER A 157 -7.22 28.05 10.02
CA SER A 157 -7.78 28.01 11.36
C SER A 157 -6.93 28.85 12.32
N SER A 158 -7.58 29.65 13.17
CA SER A 158 -6.91 30.34 14.28
C SER A 158 -6.70 29.43 15.51
N LYS A 159 -7.25 28.20 15.49
CA LYS A 159 -7.17 27.27 16.61
C LYS A 159 -5.98 26.32 16.44
N PRO A 160 -5.24 26.04 17.53
CA PRO A 160 -4.20 25.03 17.50
C PRO A 160 -4.79 23.64 17.22
N LEU A 161 -4.03 22.81 16.52
CA LEU A 161 -4.34 21.40 16.33
C LEU A 161 -3.59 20.56 17.37
N TYR A 162 -4.28 19.54 17.90
CA TYR A 162 -3.72 18.63 18.89
C TYR A 162 -3.62 17.23 18.32
N PHE A 163 -2.38 16.74 18.19
CA PHE A 163 -2.03 15.39 17.77
C PHE A 163 -1.51 14.63 18.99
N ARG A 164 -2.41 13.98 19.74
CA ARG A 164 -2.10 13.34 21.02
C ARG A 164 -1.44 14.34 22.00
N TRP A 165 -0.14 14.22 22.24
CA TRP A 165 0.66 15.12 23.09
C TRP A 165 1.30 16.29 22.33
N LEU A 166 1.21 16.32 20.99
CA LEU A 166 1.77 17.38 20.17
C LEU A 166 0.73 18.48 19.93
N LYS A 167 1.08 19.73 20.25
CA LYS A 167 0.30 20.92 19.93
C LYS A 167 0.94 21.67 18.75
N ILE A 168 0.18 21.88 17.69
CA ILE A 168 0.58 22.67 16.53
C ILE A 168 -0.20 23.98 16.57
N SER A 169 0.50 25.10 16.81
CA SER A 169 -0.16 26.40 17.01
C SER A 169 -0.02 27.33 15.81
N GLU A 170 1.09 27.24 15.08
CA GLU A 170 1.41 28.10 13.95
C GLU A 170 1.18 27.34 12.65
N ILE A 171 -0.05 27.41 12.13
CA ILE A 171 -0.43 26.72 10.90
C ILE A 171 -0.57 27.74 9.78
N LYS A 172 0.22 27.56 8.74
CA LYS A 172 0.18 28.35 7.51
C LYS A 172 -0.87 27.75 6.57
N GLN A 173 -1.52 28.59 5.78
CA GLN A 173 -2.38 28.10 4.71
C GLN A 173 -1.52 27.72 3.51
N TYR A 174 -1.76 26.53 2.95
CA TYR A 174 -1.21 26.17 1.65
C TYR A 174 -1.92 26.99 0.57
N THR A 175 -1.17 27.83 -0.13
CA THR A 175 -1.69 28.78 -1.14
C THR A 175 -1.00 28.61 -2.50
N ALA A 176 -0.20 27.56 -2.68
CA ALA A 176 0.48 27.35 -3.95
C ALA A 176 -0.55 27.12 -5.06
N SER A 177 -0.22 27.57 -6.27
CA SER A 177 -1.04 27.43 -7.48
C SER A 177 -1.22 25.98 -7.95
N GLN A 178 -0.42 25.06 -7.41
CA GLN A 178 -0.42 23.65 -7.80
C GLN A 178 -1.38 22.90 -6.90
N ASP A 179 -2.38 22.26 -7.50
CA ASP A 179 -3.27 21.36 -6.76
C ASP A 179 -2.50 20.14 -6.29
N LEU A 180 -2.66 19.81 -5.01
CA LEU A 180 -2.14 18.57 -4.46
C LEU A 180 -3.14 17.44 -4.68
N PRO A 181 -2.64 16.23 -4.97
CA PRO A 181 -3.50 15.11 -5.31
C PRO A 181 -4.29 14.62 -4.09
N ILE A 182 -5.62 14.66 -4.20
CA ILE A 182 -6.57 14.04 -3.26
C ILE A 182 -7.02 12.72 -3.88
N ILE A 183 -6.58 11.61 -3.29
CA ILE A 183 -6.56 10.30 -3.96
C ILE A 183 -7.83 9.50 -3.70
N THR A 184 -8.42 9.63 -2.52
CA THR A 184 -9.61 8.88 -2.12
C THR A 184 -10.69 9.83 -1.63
N SER A 185 -11.96 9.41 -1.75
CA SER A 185 -13.09 10.15 -1.18
C SER A 185 -13.08 10.22 0.34
N GLU A 186 -12.26 9.38 0.99
CA GLU A 186 -12.06 9.39 2.44
C GLU A 186 -11.19 10.57 2.89
N MET A 187 -10.33 11.08 2.00
CA MET A 187 -9.47 12.22 2.28
C MET A 187 -10.26 13.52 2.24
N ASP A 188 -10.46 14.10 3.41
CA ASP A 188 -10.96 15.46 3.53
C ASP A 188 -9.79 16.47 3.45
N LYS A 189 -9.88 17.43 2.52
CA LYS A 189 -8.91 18.55 2.42
C LYS A 189 -8.80 19.32 3.75
N SER A 190 -9.88 19.36 4.54
CA SER A 190 -9.88 19.93 5.89
C SER A 190 -8.98 19.18 6.87
N ARG A 191 -8.50 17.98 6.55
CA ARG A 191 -7.65 17.15 7.41
C ARG A 191 -6.33 16.79 6.75
N CYS A 192 -5.87 17.60 5.80
CA CYS A 192 -4.61 17.40 5.11
C CYS A 192 -3.57 18.45 5.55
N LEU A 193 -2.43 17.98 6.08
CA LEU A 193 -1.31 18.81 6.48
C LEU A 193 -0.04 18.46 5.69
N ILE A 194 0.75 19.47 5.43
CA ILE A 194 2.09 19.35 4.85
C ILE A 194 3.07 19.83 5.90
N VAL A 195 4.04 19.00 6.24
CA VAL A 195 5.07 19.30 7.22
C VAL A 195 6.45 19.29 6.57
N SER A 196 7.45 19.78 7.28
CA SER A 196 8.84 19.69 6.83
C SER A 196 9.35 18.25 6.84
N ASP A 197 10.34 17.97 5.99
CA ASP A 197 10.89 16.63 5.80
C ASP A 197 11.53 16.07 7.09
N ASP A 198 12.05 16.93 7.97
CA ASP A 198 12.59 16.53 9.28
C ASP A 198 11.52 16.18 10.31
N ARG A 199 10.28 16.66 10.11
CA ARG A 199 9.16 16.42 11.03
C ARG A 199 8.28 15.24 10.61
N ILE A 200 8.31 14.83 9.35
CA ILE A 200 7.44 13.74 8.85
C ILE A 200 7.62 12.43 9.64
N LYS A 201 8.84 12.12 10.06
CA LYS A 201 9.15 10.92 10.86
C LYS A 201 8.33 10.87 12.15
N LEU A 202 8.15 12.00 12.83
CA LEU A 202 7.34 12.08 14.04
C LEU A 202 5.88 11.69 13.75
N PHE A 203 5.31 12.19 12.66
CA PHE A 203 3.93 11.87 12.27
C PHE A 203 3.78 10.43 11.81
N VAL A 204 4.76 9.91 11.05
CA VAL A 204 4.81 8.48 10.73
C VAL A 204 4.78 7.66 12.00
N ASP A 205 5.66 7.96 12.97
CA ASP A 205 5.70 7.21 14.22
C ASP A 205 4.41 7.37 15.04
N MET A 206 3.71 8.50 14.97
CA MET A 206 2.40 8.65 15.62
C MET A 206 1.28 7.86 14.93
N GLY A 207 1.30 7.76 13.60
CA GLY A 207 0.24 7.13 12.81
C GLY A 207 0.36 5.61 12.68
N LEU A 208 1.53 5.03 12.94
CA LEU A 208 1.71 3.58 12.85
C LEU A 208 0.82 2.80 13.82
N VAL A 209 0.31 1.68 13.33
CA VAL A 209 -0.38 0.69 14.14
C VAL A 209 0.67 -0.09 14.92
N ARG A 210 0.61 -0.03 16.25
CA ARG A 210 1.43 -0.84 17.14
C ARG A 210 0.55 -1.71 18.00
N GLN A 211 0.71 -3.01 17.87
CA GLN A 211 -0.07 -3.98 18.64
C GLN A 211 0.87 -4.85 19.46
N PRO A 212 0.79 -4.82 20.81
CA PRO A 212 1.43 -5.84 21.62
C PRO A 212 0.70 -7.17 21.41
N ARG A 213 1.48 -8.25 21.35
CA ARG A 213 1.00 -9.60 21.11
C ARG A 213 1.67 -10.58 22.05
N VAL A 214 0.89 -11.54 22.49
CA VAL A 214 1.35 -12.61 23.38
C VAL A 214 1.21 -13.94 22.67
N ASN A 215 2.25 -14.75 22.75
CA ASN A 215 2.14 -16.18 22.54
C ASN A 215 1.93 -16.82 23.92
N LEU A 216 0.86 -17.60 24.06
CA LEU A 216 0.57 -18.31 25.30
C LEU A 216 1.23 -19.69 25.28
N LYS A 217 1.63 -20.17 26.45
CA LYS A 217 2.09 -21.55 26.61
C LYS A 217 0.95 -22.52 26.29
N SER A 218 1.29 -23.69 25.74
CA SER A 218 0.32 -24.78 25.70
C SER A 218 -0.04 -25.22 27.13
N ARG A 219 -1.15 -25.95 27.28
CA ARG A 219 -1.54 -26.51 28.57
C ARG A 219 -0.42 -27.36 29.15
N GLU A 220 0.16 -28.24 28.34
CA GLU A 220 1.24 -29.16 28.72
C GLU A 220 2.51 -28.39 29.11
N GLU A 221 2.92 -27.39 28.32
CA GLU A 221 4.06 -26.52 28.64
C GLU A 221 3.86 -25.82 29.99
N TYR A 222 2.66 -25.29 30.25
CA TYR A 222 2.34 -24.61 31.50
C TYR A 222 2.39 -25.55 32.72
N TRP A 223 1.77 -26.73 32.63
CA TRP A 223 1.78 -27.70 33.73
C TRP A 223 3.19 -28.24 34.01
N ASN A 224 3.97 -28.53 32.98
CA ASN A 224 5.35 -28.97 33.13
C ASN A 224 6.23 -27.89 33.82
N ASP A 225 5.98 -26.62 33.53
CA ASP A 225 6.69 -25.52 34.20
C ASP A 225 6.27 -25.41 35.67
N LEU A 226 4.98 -25.56 36.00
CA LEU A 226 4.49 -25.58 37.38
C LEU A 226 5.12 -26.69 38.21
N GLU A 227 5.13 -27.93 37.72
CA GLU A 227 5.72 -29.09 38.42
C GLU A 227 7.22 -28.90 38.69
N LYS A 228 7.96 -28.28 37.76
CA LYS A 228 9.38 -27.96 37.94
C LYS A 228 9.62 -26.88 38.98
N ASN A 229 8.70 -25.93 39.16
CA ASN A 229 8.87 -24.84 40.12
C ASN A 229 8.56 -25.26 41.56
N GLU A 230 7.66 -26.22 41.78
CA GLU A 230 7.44 -26.79 43.13
C GLU A 230 8.73 -27.40 43.71
N SER A 231 9.69 -27.78 42.85
CA SER A 231 11.01 -28.28 43.25
C SER A 231 12.10 -27.20 43.46
N ASN A 232 11.82 -25.92 43.16
CA ASN A 232 12.78 -24.81 43.28
C ASN A 232 12.13 -23.59 43.94
N GLU A 233 12.36 -23.40 45.25
CA GLU A 233 11.77 -22.35 46.11
C GLU A 233 12.05 -20.88 45.70
N ASN A 234 12.81 -20.61 44.63
CA ASN A 234 13.27 -19.25 44.26
C ASN A 234 12.95 -18.82 42.81
N SER A 235 11.88 -19.31 42.17
CA SER A 235 11.56 -18.92 40.77
C SER A 235 10.17 -18.30 40.60
N GLU A 236 10.03 -17.02 40.98
CA GLU A 236 8.83 -16.22 40.67
C GLU A 236 8.61 -16.02 39.15
N GLU A 237 9.65 -16.22 38.31
CA GLU A 237 9.58 -15.98 36.86
C GLU A 237 8.78 -17.05 36.07
N ASN A 238 8.55 -18.25 36.62
CA ASN A 238 8.04 -19.38 35.84
C ASN A 238 6.53 -19.65 35.94
N ASN A 239 5.77 -18.86 36.70
CA ASN A 239 4.29 -19.00 36.76
C ASN A 239 3.54 -18.17 35.69
N SER A 240 4.25 -17.65 34.68
CA SER A 240 3.63 -16.92 33.58
C SER A 240 3.01 -17.86 32.54
N LEU A 241 1.76 -17.57 32.16
CA LEU A 241 1.09 -18.17 30.99
C LEU A 241 1.65 -17.67 29.65
N VAL A 242 2.42 -16.57 29.68
CA VAL A 242 2.97 -15.94 28.48
C VAL A 242 4.30 -16.58 28.14
N LYS A 243 4.37 -17.23 26.99
CA LYS A 243 5.61 -17.78 26.41
C LYS A 243 6.46 -16.69 25.78
N ASN A 244 5.83 -15.74 25.09
CA ASN A 244 6.52 -14.65 24.43
C ASN A 244 5.62 -13.41 24.38
N LEU A 245 6.18 -12.24 24.66
CA LEU A 245 5.55 -10.94 24.45
C LEU A 245 6.36 -10.20 23.38
N PHE A 246 5.70 -9.76 22.33
CA PHE A 246 6.32 -9.01 21.25
C PHE A 246 5.35 -7.95 20.73
N SER A 247 5.87 -6.92 20.08
CA SER A 247 5.05 -5.94 19.37
C SER A 247 5.16 -6.15 17.87
N VAL A 248 4.10 -5.75 17.16
CA VAL A 248 4.07 -5.68 15.70
C VAL A 248 3.78 -4.25 15.29
N GLU A 249 4.56 -3.73 14.35
CA GLU A 249 4.26 -2.49 13.64
C GLU A 249 3.55 -2.76 12.32
N ALA A 250 2.60 -1.92 11.93
CA ALA A 250 2.00 -1.94 10.61
C ALA A 250 1.69 -0.52 10.11
N LEU A 251 1.69 -0.38 8.79
CA LEU A 251 1.16 0.79 8.11
C LEU A 251 -0.34 0.91 8.42
N PRO A 252 -0.84 2.10 8.77
CA PRO A 252 -2.24 2.28 9.11
C PRO A 252 -3.17 2.18 7.90
N PRO A 253 -4.43 1.74 8.10
CA PRO A 253 -5.50 1.93 7.13
C PRO A 253 -5.60 3.39 6.67
N GLY A 254 -5.86 3.59 5.38
CA GLY A 254 -5.90 4.91 4.74
C GLY A 254 -4.53 5.49 4.38
N ALA A 255 -3.43 4.77 4.64
CA ALA A 255 -2.11 5.15 4.13
C ALA A 255 -2.07 5.01 2.61
N ILE A 256 -1.58 6.06 1.95
CA ILE A 256 -1.57 6.16 0.49
C ILE A 256 -0.13 6.20 0.02
N PHE A 257 0.17 5.22 -0.82
CA PHE A 257 1.42 5.05 -1.52
C PHE A 257 1.19 5.19 -3.01
N TYR A 258 2.28 5.35 -3.74
CA TYR A 258 2.30 5.26 -5.18
C TYR A 258 3.54 4.48 -5.60
N PHE A 259 3.41 3.72 -6.68
CA PHE A 259 4.52 3.03 -7.30
C PHE A 259 4.40 3.13 -8.80
N THR A 260 5.48 2.78 -9.48
CA THR A 260 5.49 2.74 -10.94
C THR A 260 5.81 1.35 -11.41
N TRP A 261 5.25 0.95 -12.54
CA TRP A 261 5.61 -0.30 -13.19
C TRP A 261 5.91 -0.08 -14.67
N THR A 262 6.69 -0.99 -15.24
CA THR A 262 7.00 -1.01 -16.67
C THR A 262 7.11 -2.45 -17.16
N THR A 263 6.93 -2.61 -18.46
CA THR A 263 7.23 -3.86 -19.15
C THR A 263 8.67 -3.87 -19.67
N ARG A 264 9.29 -5.04 -19.71
CA ARG A 264 10.55 -5.32 -20.39
C ARG A 264 10.22 -5.79 -21.81
N ASN A 265 10.65 -5.05 -22.81
CA ASN A 265 10.17 -5.21 -24.19
C ASN A 265 10.91 -6.33 -24.98
N SER A 266 11.35 -7.42 -24.35
CA SER A 266 12.43 -8.23 -24.92
C SER A 266 12.19 -9.74 -25.08
N ARG A 267 10.95 -10.24 -25.03
CA ARG A 267 10.69 -11.67 -25.35
C ARG A 267 9.47 -11.94 -26.24
N TYR A 268 8.43 -11.12 -26.21
CA TYR A 268 7.26 -11.34 -27.09
C TYR A 268 7.55 -11.17 -28.59
N ALA A 269 8.66 -10.51 -28.95
CA ALA A 269 8.98 -10.16 -30.32
C ALA A 269 9.86 -11.18 -31.08
N GLN A 270 10.34 -12.25 -30.44
CA GLN A 270 11.28 -13.18 -31.10
C GLN A 270 10.60 -14.39 -31.77
N ASP A 271 9.42 -14.82 -31.32
CA ASP A 271 8.81 -16.08 -31.77
C ASP A 271 7.54 -15.93 -32.64
N PHE A 272 7.11 -14.70 -32.96
CA PHE A 272 5.89 -14.46 -33.73
C PHE A 272 6.07 -13.36 -34.77
N THR A 273 5.23 -13.38 -35.83
CA THR A 273 5.12 -12.23 -36.73
C THR A 273 4.86 -10.96 -35.93
N ALA A 274 5.51 -9.85 -36.31
CA ALA A 274 5.51 -8.61 -35.52
C ALA A 274 4.12 -8.10 -35.15
N GLU A 275 3.08 -8.43 -35.92
CA GLU A 275 1.69 -8.07 -35.65
C GLU A 275 1.02 -8.97 -34.58
N LYS A 276 1.20 -10.30 -34.66
CA LYS A 276 0.65 -11.25 -33.67
C LYS A 276 1.35 -11.11 -32.31
N ALA A 277 2.65 -10.85 -32.31
CA ALA A 277 3.43 -10.50 -31.11
C ALA A 277 2.88 -9.24 -30.42
N ARG A 278 2.60 -8.19 -31.19
CA ARG A 278 2.06 -6.93 -30.68
C ARG A 278 0.65 -7.09 -30.09
N ASN A 279 -0.22 -7.84 -30.77
CA ASN A 279 -1.59 -8.07 -30.29
C ASN A 279 -1.60 -8.91 -29.01
N ASN A 280 -0.81 -9.97 -28.94
CA ASN A 280 -0.71 -10.80 -27.72
C ASN A 280 -0.11 -10.02 -26.54
N PHE A 281 0.90 -9.18 -26.79
CA PHE A 281 1.50 -8.33 -25.76
C PHE A 281 0.52 -7.28 -25.24
N ALA A 282 -0.29 -6.68 -26.12
CA ALA A 282 -1.33 -5.74 -25.71
C ALA A 282 -2.39 -6.42 -24.83
N ILE A 283 -2.89 -7.59 -25.25
CA ILE A 283 -3.87 -8.39 -24.48
C ILE A 283 -3.30 -8.78 -23.11
N ASP A 284 -2.03 -9.22 -23.06
CA ASP A 284 -1.38 -9.60 -21.81
C ASP A 284 -1.18 -8.41 -20.87
N THR A 285 -0.89 -7.23 -21.42
CA THR A 285 -0.77 -5.98 -20.67
C THR A 285 -2.13 -5.53 -20.12
N ASP A 286 -3.21 -5.64 -20.89
CA ASP A 286 -4.56 -5.29 -20.43
C ASP A 286 -5.04 -6.23 -19.32
N ARG A 287 -4.74 -7.53 -19.42
CA ARG A 287 -4.98 -8.50 -18.34
C ARG A 287 -4.17 -8.17 -17.10
N TRP A 288 -2.89 -7.84 -17.27
CA TRP A 288 -2.05 -7.40 -16.16
C TRP A 288 -2.64 -6.17 -15.48
N VAL A 289 -3.07 -5.15 -16.24
CA VAL A 289 -3.67 -3.92 -15.68
C VAL A 289 -4.96 -4.24 -14.92
N LYS A 290 -5.81 -5.11 -15.48
CA LYS A 290 -7.04 -5.52 -14.81
C LYS A 290 -6.74 -6.24 -13.50
N PHE A 291 -5.85 -7.25 -13.54
CA PHE A 291 -5.41 -7.99 -12.36
C PHE A 291 -4.80 -7.06 -11.32
N LEU A 292 -3.88 -6.18 -11.72
CA LEU A 292 -3.17 -5.27 -10.84
C LEU A 292 -4.09 -4.31 -10.09
N ARG A 293 -5.24 -3.97 -10.67
CA ARG A 293 -6.19 -2.99 -10.13
C ARG A 293 -7.32 -3.63 -9.33
N ASP A 294 -7.23 -4.93 -9.08
CA ASP A 294 -8.08 -5.61 -8.12
C ASP A 294 -7.60 -5.32 -6.68
N GLU A 295 -8.26 -5.90 -5.69
CA GLU A 295 -7.78 -5.88 -4.31
C GLU A 295 -6.73 -6.96 -4.10
N HIS A 296 -5.67 -6.66 -3.34
CA HIS A 296 -4.62 -7.62 -3.05
C HIS A 296 -4.26 -7.62 -1.56
N TYR A 297 -3.55 -8.66 -1.14
CA TYR A 297 -2.95 -8.75 0.18
C TYR A 297 -1.44 -8.64 0.05
N VAL A 298 -0.82 -7.71 0.79
CA VAL A 298 0.62 -7.46 0.76
C VAL A 298 1.19 -7.53 2.17
N GLY A 299 2.41 -8.10 2.30
CA GLY A 299 3.11 -8.20 3.58
C GLY A 299 2.90 -9.54 4.27
N GLY A 300 2.83 -9.56 5.60
CA GLY A 300 2.49 -10.75 6.40
C GLY A 300 1.22 -10.56 7.23
N LEU A 301 0.88 -11.56 8.05
CA LEU A 301 -0.21 -11.52 9.04
C LEU A 301 -1.65 -11.52 8.48
N TRP A 302 -1.85 -12.13 7.31
CA TRP A 302 -3.13 -12.07 6.59
C TRP A 302 -4.25 -12.81 7.30
N SER A 303 -3.90 -13.93 7.94
CA SER A 303 -4.81 -14.79 8.72
C SER A 303 -5.50 -14.09 9.89
N ILE A 304 -5.08 -12.87 10.22
CA ILE A 304 -5.62 -12.06 11.32
C ILE A 304 -5.99 -10.65 10.86
N GLY A 305 -6.29 -10.47 9.57
CA GLY A 305 -6.86 -9.24 9.02
C GLY A 305 -5.85 -8.14 8.70
N TYR A 306 -4.63 -8.50 8.33
CA TYR A 306 -3.62 -7.53 7.84
C TYR A 306 -3.42 -7.68 6.34
N GLY A 307 -2.92 -6.62 5.70
CA GLY A 307 -2.31 -6.68 4.37
C GLY A 307 -3.21 -6.26 3.22
N ARG A 308 -4.53 -6.09 3.43
CA ARG A 308 -5.44 -5.70 2.34
C ARG A 308 -5.11 -4.31 1.80
N VAL A 309 -4.94 -4.22 0.48
CA VAL A 309 -4.69 -3.00 -0.27
C VAL A 309 -5.60 -2.91 -1.50
N SER A 310 -5.90 -1.69 -1.93
CA SER A 310 -6.50 -1.42 -3.24
C SER A 310 -5.51 -0.68 -4.12
N ILE A 311 -5.41 -1.08 -5.39
CA ILE A 311 -4.53 -0.46 -6.37
C ILE A 311 -5.38 0.12 -7.51
N PHE A 312 -5.08 1.34 -7.95
CA PHE A 312 -5.80 1.97 -9.05
C PHE A 312 -4.99 3.12 -9.67
N GLN A 313 -5.34 3.50 -10.89
CA GLN A 313 -4.75 4.66 -11.55
C GLN A 313 -5.62 5.91 -11.33
N GLU A 314 -5.00 7.08 -11.30
CA GLU A 314 -5.73 8.34 -11.36
C GLU A 314 -6.52 8.42 -12.67
N GLU A 315 -7.85 8.54 -12.59
CA GLU A 315 -8.63 8.97 -13.75
C GLU A 315 -8.28 10.43 -14.03
N LYS A 316 -7.50 10.67 -15.09
CA LYS A 316 -7.35 12.03 -15.62
C LYS A 316 -8.74 12.49 -16.04
N THR A 317 -9.36 13.32 -15.20
CA THR A 317 -10.58 14.03 -15.55
C THR A 317 -10.27 14.89 -16.76
N THR A 318 -10.57 14.35 -17.95
CA THR A 318 -10.56 15.12 -19.17
C THR A 318 -11.74 16.05 -19.05
N THR A 319 -11.51 17.26 -18.57
CA THR A 319 -12.45 18.37 -18.70
C THR A 319 -12.62 18.64 -20.18
N LYS A 320 -13.50 17.88 -20.84
CA LYS A 320 -14.09 18.28 -22.11
C LYS A 320 -14.89 19.54 -21.82
N ASN A 321 -14.25 20.69 -22.07
CA ASN A 321 -14.95 21.94 -22.32
C ASN A 321 -15.72 21.80 -23.64
N ASP A 322 -16.85 21.08 -23.61
CA ASP A 322 -17.85 21.14 -24.67
C ASP A 322 -18.66 22.44 -24.49
N ASN A 323 -17.98 23.57 -24.71
CA ASN A 323 -18.65 24.84 -24.99
C ASN A 323 -18.98 24.89 -26.49
N LYS A 324 -20.06 24.21 -26.88
CA LYS A 324 -20.76 24.52 -28.12
C LYS A 324 -22.27 24.42 -27.93
N SER A 325 -22.87 25.61 -27.97
CA SER A 325 -24.20 25.93 -28.50
C SER A 325 -25.39 25.14 -27.95
N ASP A 326 -26.10 25.78 -27.01
CA ASP A 326 -27.57 25.77 -27.01
C ASP A 326 -28.10 27.13 -26.53
N LYS A 327 -27.99 28.13 -27.41
CA LYS A 327 -28.95 29.24 -27.45
C LYS A 327 -29.99 28.88 -28.49
N GLN A 328 -31.14 28.36 -28.04
CA GLN A 328 -32.50 28.65 -28.50
C GLN A 328 -33.43 27.46 -28.21
N LEU A 329 -34.16 27.52 -27.10
CA LEU A 329 -35.61 27.32 -27.13
C LEU A 329 -36.24 27.89 -25.86
N ASN A 330 -37.09 28.87 -26.10
CA ASN A 330 -37.82 29.67 -25.12
C ASN A 330 -39.08 28.91 -24.65
N LYS A 331 -39.42 29.13 -23.37
CA LYS A 331 -40.78 29.23 -22.80
C LYS A 331 -41.69 27.97 -22.83
N LYS A 332 -41.96 27.40 -21.64
CA LYS A 332 -43.29 27.40 -20.96
C LYS A 332 -43.28 26.57 -19.66
N SER A 333 -44.10 27.01 -18.71
CA SER A 333 -44.49 26.44 -17.38
C SER A 333 -43.36 26.28 -16.36
N ALA A 334 -43.27 27.00 -15.23
CA ALA A 334 -44.27 27.31 -14.20
C ALA A 334 -44.94 26.05 -13.62
N ASN A 335 -44.29 25.41 -12.65
CA ASN A 335 -44.88 24.97 -11.37
C ASN A 335 -43.83 24.23 -10.53
N SER A 336 -43.42 24.86 -9.43
CA SER A 336 -42.60 24.27 -8.37
C SER A 336 -43.49 23.54 -7.37
N PRO A 337 -43.22 22.28 -6.98
CA PRO A 337 -43.81 21.70 -5.78
C PRO A 337 -43.02 22.14 -4.56
N GLN A 338 -43.68 22.84 -3.64
CA GLN A 338 -43.19 23.09 -2.28
C GLN A 338 -43.05 21.77 -1.53
N LEU A 339 -41.86 21.49 -1.01
CA LEU A 339 -41.62 20.45 -0.01
C LEU A 339 -41.89 21.03 1.38
N ASN A 340 -42.87 20.43 2.08
CA ASN A 340 -43.22 20.78 3.46
C ASN A 340 -42.05 20.50 4.42
N PRO A 341 -41.82 21.35 5.44
CA PRO A 341 -40.86 21.05 6.49
C PRO A 341 -41.37 19.95 7.44
N PRO A 342 -40.49 19.14 8.04
CA PRO A 342 -40.88 18.08 8.96
C PRO A 342 -41.35 18.66 10.31
N PRO A 343 -42.21 17.93 11.04
CA PRO A 343 -42.80 18.40 12.30
C PRO A 343 -41.76 18.42 13.43
N LYS A 344 -41.83 19.49 14.24
CA LYS A 344 -41.08 19.64 15.49
C LYS A 344 -41.50 18.56 16.49
N ILE A 345 -40.55 17.73 16.91
CA ILE A 345 -40.73 16.87 18.09
C ILE A 345 -40.48 17.74 19.33
N ILE A 346 -41.54 17.91 20.12
CA ILE A 346 -41.48 18.43 21.49
C ILE A 346 -41.48 17.22 22.42
N LYS A 347 -40.34 16.96 23.06
CA LYS A 347 -40.17 16.68 24.50
C LYS A 347 -38.72 16.35 24.80
#